data_AF-A0AAW5WQ59-F1
#
_entry.id   AF-A0AAW5WQ59-F1
#
_cell.length_a   1.000
_cell.length_b   1.000
_cell.length_c   1.000
_cell.angle_alpha   90.00
_cell.angle_beta   90.00
_cell.angle_gamma   90.00
#
_symmetry.space_group_name_H-M   'P 1'
#
loop_
_entity.id
_entity.type
_entity.pdbx_description
1 polymer ?
#
loop_
_entity_poly.entity_id
_entity_poly.type
_entity_poly.pdbx_seq_one_letter_code
_entity_poly.pdbx_strand_id
1 'polypeptide(L)'
;MKKLGIVLLSTAILLTGCAANQKSNTSASSSEAKTSLSASDQKALDKATAEYKAFVQKEIDQLLTDTEKFRDTLKEGKLDEAKKMYPLIRMSYERSEPIAESFGESDVKIDFRLADYVDENKTEEGWSGFHRIEKILWESNTTTGTEKYADQLVNDIKELKAKIATVEVTPDIMLTGAVDLLNEVATSKITGEEEIFSHTDLYDFRANIQGAEKIFELFKPLIEKKNEKLVKSIETEFKNVNSLLDKHMTDSKNYKLYTELSKEDTKELGEAVTKLGEPLSQMGIILDGK
;
A
#
# COMPACT_ATOMS: atom_id res chain seq x y z
N MET A 1 15.50 35.39 -11.01
CA MET A 1 16.31 35.39 -12.26
C MET A 1 15.49 34.75 -13.37
N LYS A 2 15.69 35.22 -14.61
CA LYS A 2 14.77 35.13 -15.74
C LYS A 2 14.36 33.70 -16.15
N LYS A 3 13.08 33.54 -16.49
CA LYS A 3 12.49 32.41 -17.23
C LYS A 3 13.11 32.32 -18.63
N LEU A 4 13.41 31.11 -19.11
CA LEU A 4 13.55 30.82 -20.53
C LEU A 4 12.70 29.60 -20.88
N GLY A 5 11.57 29.85 -21.56
CA GLY A 5 10.87 28.82 -22.32
C GLY A 5 11.54 28.67 -23.69
N ILE A 6 11.66 27.44 -24.17
CA ILE A 6 12.07 27.15 -25.54
C ILE A 6 10.94 26.41 -26.24
N VAL A 7 10.51 27.04 -27.33
CA VAL A 7 9.45 26.65 -28.26
C VAL A 7 9.95 25.56 -29.20
N LEU A 8 9.06 24.61 -29.48
CA LEU A 8 9.16 23.55 -30.49
C LEU A 8 9.41 24.11 -31.91
N LEU A 9 10.34 23.49 -32.65
CA LEU A 9 10.29 23.48 -34.12
C LEU A 9 10.50 22.06 -34.64
N SER A 10 9.40 21.51 -35.13
CA SER A 10 9.30 20.31 -35.97
C SER A 10 9.73 20.63 -37.41
N THR A 11 10.72 19.92 -37.92
CA THR A 11 11.06 19.88 -39.35
C THR A 11 11.01 18.44 -39.84
N ALA A 12 9.96 18.14 -40.61
CA ALA A 12 9.85 16.92 -41.40
C ALA A 12 10.74 17.05 -42.66
N ILE A 13 11.61 16.08 -42.89
CA ILE A 13 12.31 15.90 -44.18
C ILE A 13 11.93 14.51 -44.68
N LEU A 14 11.08 14.47 -45.70
CA LEU A 14 10.78 13.29 -46.50
C LEU A 14 11.82 13.19 -47.61
N LEU A 15 12.62 12.12 -47.61
CA LEU A 15 13.43 11.72 -48.75
C LEU A 15 13.09 10.26 -49.10
N THR A 16 12.36 10.11 -50.19
CA THR A 16 12.16 8.86 -50.92
C THR A 16 13.45 8.45 -51.62
N GLY A 17 13.97 7.27 -51.29
CA GLY A 17 15.07 6.63 -52.00
C GLY A 17 14.79 5.14 -52.19
N CYS A 18 14.44 4.77 -53.42
CA CYS A 18 14.38 3.37 -53.85
C CYS A 18 15.80 2.83 -54.03
N ALA A 19 16.16 1.76 -53.33
CA ALA A 19 17.29 0.92 -53.67
C ALA A 19 16.95 -0.53 -53.37
N ALA A 20 16.76 -1.31 -54.43
CA ALA A 20 16.65 -2.75 -54.37
C ALA A 20 18.00 -3.36 -53.97
N ASN A 21 18.02 -4.15 -52.90
CA ASN A 21 19.04 -5.19 -52.77
C ASN A 21 18.49 -6.35 -51.95
N GLN A 22 18.45 -7.53 -52.57
CA GLN A 22 18.05 -8.77 -51.94
C GLN A 22 19.08 -9.16 -50.86
N LYS A 23 18.61 -9.33 -49.63
CA LYS A 23 19.18 -10.29 -48.68
C LYS A 23 18.04 -11.08 -48.04
N SER A 24 18.18 -12.39 -48.15
CA SER A 24 17.32 -13.43 -47.61
C SER A 24 17.26 -13.43 -46.07
N ASN A 25 16.08 -13.79 -45.56
CA ASN A 25 15.81 -14.51 -44.31
C ASN A 25 16.29 -13.90 -42.98
N THR A 26 15.37 -13.30 -42.23
CA THR A 26 14.60 -13.93 -41.13
C THR A 26 13.97 -12.83 -40.29
N SER A 27 12.77 -12.39 -40.64
CA SER A 27 11.91 -11.69 -39.70
C SER A 27 11.29 -12.74 -38.78
N ALA A 28 11.99 -13.07 -37.71
CA ALA A 28 11.37 -13.69 -36.53
C ALA A 28 10.40 -12.66 -35.96
N SER A 29 9.15 -12.72 -36.42
CA SER A 29 8.03 -12.21 -35.66
C SER A 29 7.87 -13.18 -34.49
N SER A 30 8.55 -12.91 -33.38
CA SER A 30 8.17 -13.47 -32.09
C SER A 30 6.93 -12.72 -31.63
N SER A 31 5.79 -12.99 -32.28
CA SER A 31 4.54 -12.98 -31.56
C SER A 31 4.66 -14.12 -30.55
N GLU A 32 5.18 -13.82 -29.36
CA GLU A 32 4.95 -14.67 -28.20
C GLU A 32 3.44 -14.73 -28.06
N ALA A 33 2.86 -15.81 -28.58
CA ALA A 33 1.49 -16.14 -28.31
C ALA A 33 1.44 -16.32 -26.79
N LYS A 34 0.95 -15.31 -26.06
CA LYS A 34 0.55 -15.48 -24.66
C LYS A 34 -0.40 -16.66 -24.67
N THR A 35 0.07 -17.82 -24.23
CA THR A 35 -0.77 -18.98 -24.07
C THR A 35 -1.86 -18.57 -23.08
N SER A 36 -3.11 -18.84 -23.42
CA SER A 36 -4.23 -18.51 -22.54
C SER A 36 -4.14 -19.36 -21.28
N LEU A 37 -4.49 -18.78 -20.13
CA LEU A 37 -4.63 -19.53 -18.88
C LEU A 37 -5.60 -20.71 -19.05
N SER A 38 -5.35 -21.78 -18.30
CA SER A 38 -6.30 -22.89 -18.26
C SER A 38 -7.62 -22.43 -17.61
N ALA A 39 -8.75 -22.99 -18.02
CA ALA A 39 -10.05 -22.65 -17.42
C ALA A 39 -10.08 -22.86 -15.89
N SER A 40 -9.32 -23.84 -15.38
CA SER A 40 -9.18 -24.08 -13.94
C SER A 40 -8.35 -23.01 -13.24
N ASP A 41 -7.30 -22.50 -13.88
CA ASP A 41 -6.45 -21.47 -13.29
C ASP A 41 -7.15 -20.10 -13.33
N GLN A 42 -7.88 -19.80 -14.41
CA GLN A 42 -8.76 -18.62 -14.47
C GLN A 42 -9.80 -18.64 -13.34
N LYS A 43 -10.50 -19.76 -13.15
CA LYS A 43 -11.47 -19.89 -12.05
C LYS A 43 -10.84 -19.71 -10.66
N ALA A 44 -9.59 -20.12 -10.50
CA ALA A 44 -8.87 -19.94 -9.23
C ALA A 44 -8.45 -18.47 -9.02
N LEU A 45 -8.05 -17.76 -10.07
CA LEU A 45 -7.81 -16.31 -10.02
C LEU A 45 -9.10 -15.55 -9.69
N ASP A 46 -10.21 -15.83 -10.37
CA ASP A 46 -11.51 -15.20 -10.11
C ASP A 46 -11.97 -15.41 -8.65
N LYS A 47 -11.67 -16.59 -8.10
CA LYS A 47 -11.94 -16.88 -6.69
C LYS A 47 -11.03 -16.06 -5.77
N ALA A 48 -9.72 -16.01 -6.06
CA ALA A 48 -8.76 -15.27 -5.25
C ALA A 48 -9.07 -13.76 -5.22
N THR A 49 -9.43 -13.16 -6.35
CA THR A 49 -9.81 -11.73 -6.41
C THR A 49 -11.11 -11.45 -5.66
N ALA A 50 -12.10 -12.34 -5.75
CA ALA A 50 -13.35 -12.22 -4.99
C ALA A 50 -13.11 -12.34 -3.47
N GLU A 51 -12.26 -13.28 -3.04
CA GLU A 51 -11.88 -13.45 -1.63
C GLU A 51 -11.07 -12.26 -1.11
N TYR A 52 -10.18 -11.70 -1.93
CA TYR A 52 -9.43 -10.49 -1.56
C TYR A 52 -10.34 -9.26 -1.45
N LYS A 53 -11.28 -9.08 -2.38
CA LYS A 53 -12.29 -8.02 -2.28
C LYS A 53 -13.09 -8.13 -0.99
N ALA A 54 -13.51 -9.34 -0.61
CA ALA A 54 -14.22 -9.56 0.64
C ALA A 54 -13.37 -9.27 1.88
N PHE A 55 -12.07 -9.59 1.84
CA PHE A 55 -11.11 -9.23 2.88
C PHE A 55 -11.00 -7.70 3.03
N VAL A 56 -10.75 -6.97 1.95
CA VAL A 56 -10.66 -5.50 1.95
C VAL A 56 -11.95 -4.86 2.45
N GLN A 57 -13.12 -5.36 2.01
CA GLN A 57 -14.41 -4.88 2.52
C GLN A 57 -14.54 -5.05 4.03
N LYS A 58 -14.07 -6.17 4.58
CA LYS A 58 -14.10 -6.42 6.02
C LYS A 58 -13.16 -5.48 6.78
N GLU A 59 -11.96 -5.24 6.29
CA GLU A 59 -11.02 -4.29 6.91
C GLU A 59 -11.61 -2.87 6.92
N ILE A 60 -12.24 -2.43 5.84
CA ILE A 60 -12.86 -1.10 5.76
C ILE A 60 -14.12 -0.99 6.64
N ASP A 61 -14.85 -2.09 6.83
CA ASP A 61 -15.98 -2.12 7.77
C ASP A 61 -15.52 -2.00 9.23
N GLN A 62 -14.41 -2.66 9.55
CA GLN A 62 -13.76 -2.54 10.85
C GLN A 62 -13.20 -1.13 11.06
N LEU A 63 -12.50 -0.59 10.07
CA LEU A 63 -11.99 0.79 10.04
C LEU A 63 -13.11 1.78 10.33
N LEU A 64 -14.23 1.69 9.59
CA LEU A 64 -15.37 2.59 9.79
C LEU A 64 -15.93 2.48 11.22
N THR A 65 -16.14 1.25 11.69
CA THR A 65 -16.71 0.99 13.02
C THR A 65 -15.82 1.57 14.12
N ASP A 66 -14.50 1.39 14.02
CA ASP A 66 -13.60 1.86 15.06
C ASP A 66 -13.31 3.37 14.95
N THR A 67 -13.32 3.94 13.75
CA THR A 67 -13.25 5.40 13.56
C THR A 67 -14.50 6.10 14.08
N GLU A 68 -15.70 5.51 13.95
CA GLU A 68 -16.91 6.06 14.58
C GLU A 68 -16.79 6.11 16.11
N LYS A 69 -16.24 5.05 16.73
CA LYS A 69 -15.94 5.05 18.17
C LYS A 69 -14.85 6.07 18.52
N PHE A 70 -13.79 6.16 17.72
CA PHE A 70 -12.70 7.11 17.93
C PHE A 70 -13.18 8.56 17.91
N ARG A 71 -14.03 8.91 16.93
CA ARG A 71 -14.70 10.21 16.87
C ARG A 71 -15.47 10.50 18.16
N ASP A 72 -16.22 9.53 18.67
CA ASP A 72 -17.00 9.72 19.89
C ASP A 72 -16.08 9.90 21.11
N THR A 73 -15.02 9.10 21.22
CA THR A 73 -13.95 9.24 22.25
C THR A 73 -13.29 10.62 22.22
N LEU A 74 -13.02 11.16 21.03
CA LEU A 74 -12.45 12.50 20.83
C LEU A 74 -13.40 13.60 21.34
N LYS A 75 -14.69 13.50 20.98
CA LYS A 75 -15.75 14.42 21.43
C LYS A 75 -15.98 14.38 22.94
N GLU A 76 -15.74 13.24 23.57
CA GLU A 76 -15.81 13.09 25.04
C GLU A 76 -14.57 13.64 25.78
N GLY A 77 -13.53 14.08 25.07
CA GLY A 77 -12.32 14.62 25.71
C GLY A 77 -11.34 13.55 26.21
N LYS A 78 -11.52 12.28 25.82
CA LYS A 78 -10.75 11.14 26.36
C LYS A 78 -9.42 10.95 25.62
N LEU A 79 -8.51 11.89 25.82
CA LEU A 79 -7.21 11.95 25.13
C LEU A 79 -6.40 10.65 25.22
N ASP A 80 -6.21 10.11 26.42
CA ASP A 80 -5.39 8.90 26.62
C ASP A 80 -6.00 7.65 25.97
N GLU A 81 -7.33 7.59 25.89
CA GLU A 81 -8.03 6.50 25.20
C GLU A 81 -7.91 6.68 23.68
N ALA A 82 -8.10 7.89 23.18
CA ALA A 82 -7.92 8.23 21.76
C ALA A 82 -6.51 7.87 21.27
N LYS A 83 -5.46 8.25 22.01
CA LYS A 83 -4.06 7.91 21.67
C LYS A 83 -3.79 6.40 21.59
N LYS A 84 -4.45 5.59 22.42
CA LYS A 84 -4.33 4.13 22.38
C LYS A 84 -5.09 3.49 21.22
N MET A 85 -6.23 4.08 20.84
CA MET A 85 -7.05 3.59 19.74
C MET A 85 -6.39 3.88 18.38
N TYR A 86 -5.82 5.08 18.24
CA TYR A 86 -5.29 5.62 16.98
C TYR A 86 -4.48 4.61 16.15
N PRO A 87 -3.37 4.02 16.65
CA PRO A 87 -2.55 3.14 15.80
C PRO A 87 -3.28 1.82 15.46
N LEU A 88 -4.13 1.32 16.34
CA LEU A 88 -4.88 0.07 16.11
C LEU A 88 -5.96 0.24 15.03
N ILE A 89 -6.55 1.43 14.93
CA ILE A 89 -7.54 1.76 13.90
C ILE A 89 -6.88 1.79 12.53
N ARG A 90 -5.76 2.52 12.43
CA ARG A 90 -4.99 2.68 11.20
C ARG A 90 -4.59 1.36 10.56
N MET A 91 -4.24 0.34 11.37
CA MET A 91 -3.90 -0.98 10.85
C MET A 91 -4.93 -1.59 9.89
N SER A 92 -6.22 -1.22 9.99
CA SER A 92 -7.25 -1.69 9.05
C SER A 92 -7.17 -0.97 7.69
N TYR A 93 -6.83 0.31 7.68
CA TYR A 93 -6.56 1.07 6.46
C TYR A 93 -5.31 0.52 5.76
N GLU A 94 -4.21 0.40 6.50
CA GLU A 94 -2.90 -0.07 6.05
C GLU A 94 -2.92 -1.51 5.48
N ARG A 95 -3.74 -2.42 6.06
CA ARG A 95 -3.96 -3.76 5.48
C ARG A 95 -4.72 -3.74 4.14
N SER A 96 -5.52 -2.70 3.91
CA SER A 96 -6.38 -2.53 2.75
C SER A 96 -5.76 -1.67 1.64
N GLU A 97 -4.62 -1.03 1.95
CA GLU A 97 -3.87 -0.08 1.15
C GLU A 97 -3.63 -0.51 -0.31
N PRO A 98 -3.33 -1.79 -0.62
CA PRO A 98 -3.17 -2.24 -2.01
C PRO A 98 -4.37 -1.97 -2.93
N ILE A 99 -5.56 -1.74 -2.37
CA ILE A 99 -6.76 -1.29 -3.10
C ILE A 99 -7.15 0.13 -2.70
N ALA A 100 -7.03 0.50 -1.41
CA ALA A 100 -7.51 1.79 -0.93
C ALA A 100 -6.79 2.98 -1.62
N GLU A 101 -5.48 2.91 -1.80
CA GLU A 101 -4.67 3.96 -2.46
C GLU A 101 -5.01 4.18 -3.93
N SER A 102 -5.59 3.17 -4.60
CA SER A 102 -6.07 3.34 -5.98
C SER A 102 -7.14 4.43 -6.11
N PHE A 103 -7.74 4.83 -4.99
CA PHE A 103 -8.64 5.97 -4.86
C PHE A 103 -7.91 7.20 -4.33
N GLY A 104 -6.96 7.76 -5.08
CA GLY A 104 -6.10 8.86 -4.63
C GLY A 104 -6.80 10.06 -3.96
N GLU A 105 -8.02 10.44 -4.38
CA GLU A 105 -8.77 11.50 -3.68
C GLU A 105 -9.22 11.08 -2.26
N SER A 106 -9.64 9.82 -2.11
CA SER A 106 -10.01 9.26 -0.80
C SER A 106 -8.77 9.12 0.07
N ASP A 107 -7.67 8.66 -0.50
CA ASP A 107 -6.39 8.52 0.20
C ASP A 107 -5.91 9.85 0.77
N VAL A 108 -5.87 10.91 -0.05
CA VAL A 108 -5.48 12.27 0.40
C VAL A 108 -6.33 12.79 1.57
N LYS A 109 -7.62 12.43 1.62
CA LYS A 109 -8.52 12.88 2.69
C LYS A 109 -8.37 12.10 3.98
N ILE A 110 -7.93 10.84 3.87
CA ILE A 110 -7.87 9.88 4.98
C ILE A 110 -6.47 9.84 5.60
N ASP A 111 -5.42 9.76 4.79
CA ASP A 111 -4.09 9.34 5.24
C ASP A 111 -2.92 10.18 4.73
N PHE A 112 -3.16 11.32 4.09
CA PHE A 112 -2.05 12.11 3.57
C PHE A 112 -1.18 12.70 4.67
N ARG A 113 0.14 12.51 4.57
CA ARG A 113 1.12 13.05 5.50
C ARG A 113 1.27 14.55 5.34
N LEU A 114 1.69 15.21 6.42
CA LEU A 114 1.91 16.66 6.41
C LEU A 114 2.97 17.08 5.38
N ALA A 115 4.07 16.32 5.28
CA ALA A 115 5.18 16.63 4.39
C ALA A 115 4.73 16.63 2.91
N ASP A 116 3.98 15.60 2.50
CA ASP A 116 3.46 15.48 1.14
C ASP A 116 2.38 16.52 0.88
N TYR A 117 1.45 16.74 1.83
CA TYR A 117 0.42 17.76 1.69
C TYR A 117 1.02 19.14 1.45
N VAL A 118 2.03 19.51 2.24
CA VAL A 118 2.69 20.81 2.13
C VAL A 118 3.57 20.88 0.88
N ASP A 119 4.20 19.79 0.45
CA ASP A 119 4.94 19.82 -0.81
C ASP A 119 4.01 20.04 -2.02
N GLU A 120 2.84 19.41 -2.04
CA GLU A 120 1.91 19.60 -3.16
C GLU A 120 1.15 20.93 -3.11
N ASN A 121 0.63 21.29 -1.93
CA ASN A 121 -0.32 22.40 -1.78
C ASN A 121 0.34 23.70 -1.30
N LYS A 122 1.57 23.64 -0.79
CA LYS A 122 2.33 24.77 -0.21
C LYS A 122 1.61 25.46 0.97
N THR A 123 0.67 24.75 1.61
CA THR A 123 -0.14 25.20 2.75
C THR A 123 -0.59 23.99 3.58
N GLU A 124 -0.98 24.19 4.85
CA GLU A 124 -1.73 23.20 5.64
C GLU A 124 -3.26 23.39 5.50
N GLU A 125 -3.71 24.45 4.83
CA GLU A 125 -5.14 24.73 4.65
C GLU A 125 -5.79 23.64 3.80
N GLY A 126 -6.76 22.94 4.39
CA GLY A 126 -7.46 21.83 3.75
C GLY A 126 -6.92 20.45 4.16
N TRP A 127 -5.78 20.38 4.85
CA TRP A 127 -5.24 19.13 5.36
C TRP A 127 -6.16 18.51 6.43
N SER A 128 -6.48 17.23 6.28
CA SER A 128 -7.44 16.48 7.09
C SER A 128 -6.93 15.05 7.38
N GLY A 129 -7.82 14.14 7.77
CA GLY A 129 -7.47 12.73 7.93
C GLY A 129 -6.86 12.37 9.28
N PHE A 130 -6.30 11.17 9.36
CA PHE A 130 -5.66 10.61 10.54
C PHE A 130 -4.52 11.50 11.04
N HIS A 131 -3.54 11.83 10.19
CA HIS A 131 -2.37 12.62 10.59
C HIS A 131 -2.71 14.04 11.04
N ARG A 132 -3.78 14.65 10.52
CA ARG A 132 -4.26 15.95 11.02
C ARG A 132 -4.74 15.85 12.47
N ILE A 133 -5.42 14.75 12.81
CA ILE A 133 -5.89 14.45 14.18
C ILE A 133 -4.69 14.07 15.05
N GLU A 134 -3.79 13.23 14.55
CA GLU A 134 -2.52 12.84 15.20
C GLU A 134 -1.74 14.08 15.70
N LYS A 135 -1.50 15.06 14.83
CA LYS A 135 -0.85 16.33 15.18
C LYS A 135 -1.50 17.00 16.39
N ILE A 136 -2.84 17.05 16.44
CA ILE A 136 -3.58 17.66 17.56
C ILE A 136 -3.37 16.86 18.84
N LEU A 137 -3.52 15.53 18.75
CA LEU A 137 -3.40 14.66 19.91
C LEU A 137 -1.99 14.67 20.51
N TRP A 138 -0.94 14.66 19.68
CA TRP A 138 0.44 14.56 20.15
C TRP A 138 1.13 15.91 20.36
N GLU A 139 1.03 16.86 19.44
CA GLU A 139 1.70 18.16 19.62
C GLU A 139 0.93 19.08 20.57
N SER A 140 -0.39 19.17 20.40
CA SER A 140 -1.24 20.06 21.22
C SER A 140 -1.74 19.39 22.49
N ASN A 141 -1.51 18.08 22.63
CA ASN A 141 -1.88 17.26 23.79
C ASN A 141 -3.33 17.50 24.26
N THR A 142 -4.27 17.52 23.31
CA THR A 142 -5.70 17.77 23.55
C THR A 142 -6.53 17.06 22.49
N THR A 143 -7.83 16.86 22.75
CA THR A 143 -8.79 16.48 21.70
C THR A 143 -9.56 17.69 21.16
N THR A 144 -9.41 18.88 21.76
CA THR A 144 -10.10 20.09 21.32
C THR A 144 -9.65 20.47 19.92
N GLY A 145 -10.61 20.70 19.01
CA GLY A 145 -10.34 21.04 17.62
C GLY A 145 -10.25 19.82 16.69
N THR A 146 -10.40 18.60 17.22
CA THR A 146 -10.46 17.36 16.41
C THR A 146 -11.86 17.08 15.86
N GLU A 147 -12.91 17.70 16.41
CA GLU A 147 -14.31 17.29 16.21
C GLU A 147 -14.71 17.31 14.74
N LYS A 148 -14.39 18.41 14.04
CA LYS A 148 -14.67 18.54 12.60
C LYS A 148 -13.91 17.50 11.78
N TYR A 149 -12.64 17.26 12.11
CA TYR A 149 -11.79 16.32 11.36
C TYR A 149 -12.22 14.87 11.58
N ALA A 150 -12.63 14.51 12.81
CA ALA A 150 -13.13 13.18 13.11
C ALA A 150 -14.50 12.91 12.45
N ASP A 151 -15.39 13.91 12.40
CA ASP A 151 -16.64 13.81 11.64
C ASP A 151 -16.39 13.66 10.14
N GLN A 152 -15.43 14.43 9.61
CA GLN A 152 -15.03 14.34 8.20
C GLN A 152 -14.42 12.97 7.87
N LEU A 153 -13.48 12.48 8.68
CA LEU A 153 -12.80 11.20 8.49
C LEU A 153 -13.81 10.02 8.43
N VAL A 154 -14.82 10.01 9.30
CA VAL A 154 -15.90 9.01 9.24
C VAL A 154 -16.65 9.06 7.90
N ASN A 155 -16.92 10.25 7.37
CA ASN A 155 -17.61 10.39 6.10
C ASN A 155 -16.72 9.99 4.91
N ASP A 156 -15.44 10.34 4.94
CA ASP A 156 -14.46 9.97 3.91
C ASP A 156 -14.28 8.45 3.86
N ILE A 157 -14.27 7.76 5.02
CA ILE A 157 -14.25 6.29 5.08
C ILE A 157 -15.57 5.68 4.58
N LYS A 158 -16.73 6.31 4.82
CA LYS A 158 -18.01 5.87 4.22
C LYS A 158 -17.99 5.96 2.70
N GLU A 159 -17.40 7.03 2.16
CA GLU A 159 -17.20 7.19 0.72
C GLU A 159 -16.25 6.10 0.18
N LEU A 160 -15.11 5.86 0.85
CA LEU A 160 -14.18 4.80 0.48
C LEU A 160 -14.86 3.42 0.49
N LYS A 161 -15.64 3.11 1.53
CA LYS A 161 -16.44 1.87 1.60
C LYS A 161 -17.38 1.71 0.39
N ALA A 162 -18.05 2.79 -0.03
CA ALA A 162 -18.92 2.77 -1.20
C ALA A 162 -18.14 2.53 -2.51
N LYS A 163 -16.97 3.18 -2.66
CA LYS A 163 -16.08 2.97 -3.81
C LYS A 163 -15.60 1.52 -3.89
N ILE A 164 -15.12 0.97 -2.78
CA ILE A 164 -14.64 -0.42 -2.67
C ILE A 164 -15.75 -1.44 -2.94
N ALA A 165 -17.01 -1.14 -2.61
CA ALA A 165 -18.12 -2.01 -2.97
C ALA A 165 -18.23 -2.20 -4.51
N THR A 166 -17.90 -1.17 -5.27
CA THR A 166 -18.03 -1.14 -6.74
C THR A 166 -16.75 -1.45 -7.50
N VAL A 167 -15.59 -1.41 -6.85
CA VAL A 167 -14.30 -1.64 -7.52
C VAL A 167 -14.19 -3.05 -8.11
N GLU A 168 -13.61 -3.14 -9.30
CA GLU A 168 -13.18 -4.42 -9.86
C GLU A 168 -11.79 -4.74 -9.34
N VAL A 169 -11.67 -5.84 -8.59
CA VAL A 169 -10.37 -6.33 -8.12
C VAL A 169 -9.85 -7.32 -9.15
N THR A 170 -8.71 -7.01 -9.76
CA THR A 170 -8.04 -7.87 -10.74
C THR A 170 -6.77 -8.47 -10.15
N PRO A 171 -6.26 -9.58 -10.72
CA PRO A 171 -4.98 -10.14 -10.29
C PRO A 171 -3.82 -9.14 -10.42
N ASP A 172 -3.79 -8.36 -11.50
CA ASP A 172 -2.76 -7.34 -11.72
C ASP A 172 -2.75 -6.28 -10.63
N ILE A 173 -3.92 -5.76 -10.23
CA ILE A 173 -4.02 -4.77 -9.15
C ILE A 173 -3.50 -5.36 -7.83
N MET A 174 -3.86 -6.61 -7.50
CA MET A 174 -3.35 -7.27 -6.29
C MET A 174 -1.83 -7.45 -6.34
N LEU A 175 -1.27 -7.89 -7.47
CA LEU A 175 0.17 -8.08 -7.62
C LEU A 175 0.94 -6.76 -7.49
N THR A 176 0.49 -5.73 -8.21
CA THR A 176 1.09 -4.39 -8.15
C THR A 176 1.00 -3.82 -6.74
N GLY A 177 -0.19 -3.83 -6.13
CA GLY A 177 -0.36 -3.30 -4.78
C GLY A 177 0.49 -4.04 -3.73
N ALA A 178 0.66 -5.37 -3.84
CA ALA A 178 1.54 -6.09 -2.91
C ALA A 178 3.03 -5.68 -3.05
N VAL A 179 3.48 -5.41 -4.28
CA VAL A 179 4.86 -5.01 -4.57
C VAL A 179 5.12 -3.56 -4.19
N ASP A 180 4.22 -2.65 -4.57
CA ASP A 180 4.33 -1.22 -4.29
C ASP A 180 4.35 -0.98 -2.78
N LEU A 181 3.48 -1.67 -2.04
CA LEU A 181 3.43 -1.61 -0.59
C LEU A 181 4.74 -2.03 0.09
N LEU A 182 5.39 -3.11 -0.38
CA LEU A 182 6.69 -3.50 0.18
C LEU A 182 7.81 -2.55 -0.19
N ASN A 183 7.79 -2.00 -1.41
CA ASN A 183 8.76 -1.02 -1.84
C ASN A 183 8.64 0.26 -1.01
N GLU A 184 7.42 0.69 -0.74
CA GLU A 184 7.13 1.85 0.10
C GLU A 184 7.64 1.62 1.52
N VAL A 185 7.31 0.48 2.14
CA VAL A 185 7.85 0.11 3.46
C VAL A 185 9.37 0.13 3.45
N ALA A 186 10.02 -0.50 2.47
CA ALA A 186 11.48 -0.60 2.42
C ALA A 186 12.23 0.71 2.15
N THR A 187 11.61 1.67 1.45
CA THR A 187 12.30 2.87 0.97
C THR A 187 11.92 4.15 1.69
N SER A 188 10.72 4.20 2.25
CA SER A 188 10.12 5.43 2.77
C SER A 188 9.64 5.22 4.21
N LYS A 189 8.59 4.43 4.44
CA LYS A 189 7.99 4.20 5.77
C LYS A 189 9.03 3.70 6.79
N ILE A 190 10.02 2.87 6.41
CA ILE A 190 11.11 2.41 7.30
C ILE A 190 11.88 3.53 8.00
N THR A 191 11.79 4.77 7.52
CA THR A 191 12.46 5.93 8.10
C THR A 191 11.69 6.58 9.25
N GLY A 192 10.44 6.16 9.49
CA GLY A 192 9.53 6.73 10.49
C GLY A 192 8.88 8.03 10.04
N GLU A 193 8.67 8.18 8.72
CA GLU A 193 8.08 9.38 8.13
C GLU A 193 6.55 9.39 8.10
N GLU A 194 5.91 8.27 8.41
CA GLU A 194 4.46 8.12 8.39
C GLU A 194 3.85 8.80 9.61
N GLU A 195 4.30 8.39 10.79
CA GLU A 195 3.75 8.78 12.08
C GLU A 195 4.68 9.76 12.79
N ILE A 196 4.88 10.94 12.19
CA ILE A 196 5.88 11.91 12.65
C ILE A 196 5.58 12.54 14.03
N PHE A 197 4.36 12.43 14.54
CA PHE A 197 3.97 12.96 15.85
C PHE A 197 3.81 11.85 16.90
N SER A 198 3.20 10.73 16.51
CA SER A 198 2.87 9.61 17.40
C SER A 198 3.96 8.55 17.48
N HIS A 199 4.76 8.43 16.41
CA HIS A 199 5.81 7.43 16.21
C HIS A 199 5.30 5.99 16.30
N THR A 200 4.08 5.72 15.82
CA THR A 200 3.47 4.39 15.81
C THR A 200 3.68 3.61 14.50
N ASP A 201 4.72 3.93 13.73
CA ASP A 201 4.97 3.39 12.38
C ASP A 201 5.05 1.85 12.34
N LEU A 202 5.44 1.19 13.44
CA LEU A 202 5.49 -0.28 13.50
C LEU A 202 4.12 -0.96 13.39
N TYR A 203 3.04 -0.25 13.75
CA TYR A 203 1.68 -0.76 13.56
C TYR A 203 1.33 -0.77 12.07
N ASP A 204 1.68 0.31 11.37
CA ASP A 204 1.46 0.48 9.94
C ASP A 204 2.32 -0.53 9.17
N PHE A 205 3.61 -0.66 9.48
CA PHE A 205 4.48 -1.67 8.85
C PHE A 205 3.90 -3.07 9.00
N ARG A 206 3.47 -3.45 10.21
CA ARG A 206 2.88 -4.77 10.43
C ARG A 206 1.64 -4.96 9.56
N ALA A 207 0.78 -3.96 9.52
CA ALA A 207 -0.45 -4.02 8.74
C ALA A 207 -0.17 -4.12 7.24
N ASN A 208 0.81 -3.37 6.73
CA ASN A 208 1.22 -3.46 5.33
C ASN A 208 1.74 -4.87 4.99
N ILE A 209 2.62 -5.44 5.84
CA ILE A 209 3.11 -6.81 5.67
C ILE A 209 1.95 -7.82 5.68
N GLN A 210 0.98 -7.66 6.57
CA GLN A 210 -0.22 -8.52 6.61
C GLN A 210 -1.08 -8.40 5.35
N GLY A 211 -1.23 -7.19 4.80
CA GLY A 211 -1.96 -6.94 3.55
C GLY A 211 -1.31 -7.65 2.36
N ALA A 212 0.01 -7.50 2.21
CA ALA A 212 0.80 -8.18 1.17
C ALA A 212 0.82 -9.71 1.36
N GLU A 213 0.98 -10.20 2.59
CA GLU A 213 0.95 -11.63 2.90
C GLU A 213 -0.42 -12.24 2.57
N LYS A 214 -1.52 -11.49 2.78
CA LYS A 214 -2.85 -11.96 2.41
C LYS A 214 -3.01 -12.21 0.92
N ILE A 215 -2.43 -11.35 0.08
CA ILE A 215 -2.42 -11.53 -1.37
C ILE A 215 -1.63 -12.79 -1.75
N PHE A 216 -0.45 -12.96 -1.16
CA PHE A 216 0.36 -14.15 -1.35
C PHE A 216 -0.39 -15.44 -0.97
N GLU A 217 -1.06 -15.48 0.20
CA GLU A 217 -1.85 -16.62 0.63
C GLU A 217 -2.90 -17.06 -0.41
N LEU A 218 -3.59 -16.08 -1.01
CA LEU A 218 -4.65 -16.33 -1.99
C LEU A 218 -4.08 -16.84 -3.32
N PHE A 219 -2.90 -16.37 -3.72
CA PHE A 219 -2.23 -16.83 -4.95
C PHE A 219 -1.35 -18.06 -4.76
N LYS A 220 -0.99 -18.42 -3.53
CA LYS A 220 -0.10 -19.55 -3.23
C LYS A 220 -0.43 -20.85 -3.97
N PRO A 221 -1.70 -21.33 -4.06
CA PRO A 221 -2.02 -22.55 -4.79
C PRO A 221 -1.73 -22.48 -6.30
N LEU A 222 -1.79 -21.28 -6.91
CA LEU A 222 -1.47 -21.06 -8.32
C LEU A 222 0.04 -20.98 -8.52
N ILE A 223 0.75 -20.29 -7.63
CA ILE A 223 2.21 -20.19 -7.65
C ILE A 223 2.82 -21.59 -7.47
N GLU A 224 2.33 -22.38 -6.51
CA GLU A 224 2.86 -23.72 -6.19
C GLU A 224 2.81 -24.68 -7.39
N LYS A 225 1.74 -24.65 -8.19
CA LYS A 225 1.62 -25.45 -9.42
C LYS A 225 2.71 -25.15 -10.45
N LYS A 226 3.24 -23.93 -10.45
CA LYS A 226 4.22 -23.44 -11.42
C LYS A 226 5.64 -23.46 -10.86
N ASN A 227 5.81 -23.10 -9.60
CA ASN A 227 7.10 -22.94 -8.94
C ASN A 227 7.00 -23.10 -7.41
N GLU A 228 7.07 -24.33 -6.92
CA GLU A 228 7.08 -24.65 -5.48
C GLU A 228 8.26 -24.00 -4.73
N LYS A 229 9.41 -23.80 -5.40
CA LYS A 229 10.58 -23.15 -4.78
C LYS A 229 10.29 -21.67 -4.50
N LEU A 230 9.55 -21.01 -5.38
CA LEU A 230 9.16 -19.62 -5.18
C LEU A 230 8.25 -19.48 -3.95
N VAL A 231 7.26 -20.35 -3.78
CA VAL A 231 6.41 -20.40 -2.57
C VAL A 231 7.25 -20.49 -1.30
N LYS A 232 8.19 -21.44 -1.25
CA LYS A 232 9.08 -21.63 -0.08
C LYS A 232 9.95 -20.40 0.19
N SER A 233 10.40 -19.72 -0.86
CA SER A 233 11.16 -18.48 -0.74
C SER A 233 10.32 -17.38 -0.11
N ILE A 234 9.11 -17.14 -0.65
CA ILE A 234 8.20 -16.09 -0.16
C ILE A 234 7.81 -16.37 1.31
N GLU A 235 7.44 -17.61 1.65
CA GLU A 235 7.12 -17.99 3.04
C GLU A 235 8.29 -17.77 4.00
N THR A 236 9.51 -18.07 3.56
CA THR A 236 10.72 -17.87 4.38
C THR A 236 10.95 -16.39 4.65
N GLU A 237 10.81 -15.54 3.63
CA GLU A 237 11.04 -14.10 3.79
C GLU A 237 9.91 -13.42 4.58
N PHE A 238 8.64 -13.78 4.38
CA PHE A 238 7.54 -13.28 5.23
C PHE A 238 7.75 -13.68 6.69
N LYS A 239 8.13 -14.94 6.95
CA LYS A 239 8.44 -15.39 8.31
C LYS A 239 9.60 -14.60 8.92
N ASN A 240 10.63 -14.29 8.13
CA ASN A 240 11.76 -13.49 8.60
C ASN A 240 11.30 -12.09 9.00
N VAL A 241 10.62 -11.36 8.12
CA VAL A 241 10.09 -10.01 8.39
C VAL A 241 9.16 -10.03 9.62
N ASN A 242 8.20 -10.97 9.66
CA ASN A 242 7.28 -11.09 10.78
C ASN A 242 8.00 -11.37 12.10
N SER A 243 9.04 -12.22 12.10
CA SER A 243 9.84 -12.52 13.30
C SER A 243 10.64 -11.30 13.78
N LEU A 244 11.10 -10.44 12.87
CA LEU A 244 11.77 -9.19 13.22
C LEU A 244 10.79 -8.21 13.87
N LEU A 245 9.63 -7.99 13.26
CA LEU A 245 8.57 -7.16 13.83
C LEU A 245 8.11 -7.68 15.21
N ASP A 246 8.04 -9.00 15.40
CA ASP A 246 7.68 -9.62 16.68
C ASP A 246 8.65 -9.25 17.82
N LYS A 247 9.94 -9.01 17.52
CA LYS A 247 10.94 -8.56 18.52
C LYS A 247 10.61 -7.18 19.10
N HIS A 248 9.83 -6.37 18.38
CA HIS A 248 9.46 -5.01 18.76
C HIS A 248 8.06 -4.92 19.36
N MET A 249 7.36 -6.04 19.51
CA MET A 249 6.09 -6.09 20.23
C MET A 249 6.30 -5.89 21.74
N THR A 250 5.51 -5.03 22.35
CA THR A 250 5.48 -4.84 23.82
C THR A 250 4.48 -5.78 24.49
N ASP A 251 3.45 -6.19 23.75
CA ASP A 251 2.51 -7.25 24.11
C ASP A 251 1.89 -7.85 22.84
N SER A 252 0.84 -8.66 22.95
CA SER A 252 0.19 -9.33 21.82
C SER A 252 -0.41 -8.41 20.73
N LYS A 253 -0.53 -7.11 20.99
CA LYS A 253 -1.20 -6.14 20.10
C LYS A 253 -0.41 -4.85 19.91
N ASN A 254 0.47 -4.52 20.84
CA ASN A 254 1.18 -3.24 20.85
C ASN A 254 2.65 -3.39 20.50
N TYR A 255 3.20 -2.31 19.95
CA TYR A 255 4.59 -2.18 19.52
C TYR A 255 5.29 -1.04 20.25
N LYS A 256 6.62 -1.12 20.28
CA LYS A 256 7.49 0.03 20.60
C LYS A 256 7.20 1.19 19.65
N LEU A 257 7.45 2.40 20.11
CA LEU A 257 7.48 3.57 19.23
C LEU A 257 8.69 3.49 18.30
N TYR A 258 8.57 4.05 17.10
CA TYR A 258 9.65 4.10 16.13
C TYR A 258 10.92 4.76 16.69
N THR A 259 10.76 5.77 17.55
CA THR A 259 11.88 6.46 18.23
C THR A 259 12.64 5.59 19.25
N GLU A 260 12.11 4.42 19.61
CA GLU A 260 12.78 3.45 20.48
C GLU A 260 13.62 2.42 19.72
N LEU A 261 13.56 2.41 18.38
CA LEU A 261 14.37 1.52 17.54
C LEU A 261 15.79 2.05 17.41
N SER A 262 16.75 1.13 17.43
CA SER A 262 18.12 1.44 17.03
C SER A 262 18.25 1.55 15.51
N LYS A 263 19.35 2.14 15.04
CA LYS A 263 19.67 2.17 13.60
C LYS A 263 19.89 0.78 13.03
N GLU A 264 20.40 -0.13 13.86
CA GLU A 264 20.58 -1.53 13.50
C GLU A 264 19.22 -2.23 13.34
N ASP A 265 18.23 -1.94 14.19
CA ASP A 265 16.87 -2.49 14.08
C ASP A 265 16.20 -2.06 12.77
N THR A 266 16.19 -0.75 12.47
CA THR A 266 15.57 -0.23 11.24
C THR A 266 16.30 -0.71 9.99
N LYS A 267 17.62 -0.85 10.05
CA LYS A 267 18.41 -1.46 8.98
C LYS A 267 18.06 -2.94 8.77
N GLU A 268 18.00 -3.74 9.84
CA GLU A 268 17.67 -5.18 9.76
C GLU A 268 16.27 -5.38 9.17
N LEU A 269 15.29 -4.58 9.61
CA LEU A 269 13.93 -4.58 9.07
C LEU A 269 13.91 -4.18 7.59
N GLY A 270 14.54 -3.07 7.21
CA GLY A 270 14.59 -2.60 5.83
C GLY A 270 15.25 -3.59 4.87
N GLU A 271 16.35 -4.21 5.29
CA GLU A 271 17.03 -5.28 4.51
C GLU A 271 16.13 -6.51 4.35
N ALA A 272 15.39 -6.91 5.39
CA ALA A 272 14.46 -8.03 5.33
C ALA A 272 13.28 -7.76 4.39
N VAL A 273 12.69 -6.56 4.44
CA VAL A 273 11.59 -6.18 3.53
C VAL A 273 12.10 -6.10 2.09
N THR A 274 13.28 -5.50 1.86
CA THR A 274 13.92 -5.48 0.53
C THR A 274 14.12 -6.89 -0.03
N LYS A 275 14.58 -7.81 0.83
CA LYS A 275 14.82 -9.22 0.45
C LYS A 275 13.52 -9.98 0.14
N LEU A 276 12.41 -9.62 0.80
CA LEU A 276 11.08 -10.15 0.49
C LEU A 276 10.56 -9.63 -0.87
N GLY A 277 10.87 -8.38 -1.25
CA GLY A 277 10.36 -7.75 -2.47
C GLY A 277 10.68 -8.53 -3.75
N GLU A 278 11.91 -9.04 -3.90
CA GLU A 278 12.34 -9.80 -5.09
C GLU A 278 11.47 -11.04 -5.36
N PRO A 279 11.36 -12.04 -4.45
CA PRO A 279 10.50 -13.18 -4.69
C PRO A 279 9.00 -12.80 -4.78
N LEU A 280 8.56 -11.75 -4.07
CA LEU A 280 7.18 -11.29 -4.17
C LEU A 280 6.85 -10.76 -5.59
N SER A 281 7.78 -10.04 -6.22
CA SER A 281 7.60 -9.54 -7.60
C SER A 281 7.41 -10.66 -8.63
N GLN A 282 7.91 -11.87 -8.34
CA GLN A 282 7.81 -13.03 -9.21
C GLN A 282 6.44 -13.75 -9.11
N MET A 283 5.54 -13.31 -8.22
CA MET A 283 4.17 -13.86 -8.14
C MET A 283 3.40 -13.72 -9.47
N GLY A 284 3.79 -12.77 -10.33
CA GLY A 284 3.21 -12.57 -11.67
C GLY A 284 3.26 -13.80 -12.59
N ILE A 285 4.07 -14.82 -12.27
CA ILE A 285 4.10 -16.11 -12.99
C ILE A 285 2.72 -16.78 -13.10
N ILE A 286 1.79 -16.46 -12.20
CA ILE A 286 0.41 -16.96 -12.22
C ILE A 286 -0.41 -16.45 -13.40
N LEU A 287 0.00 -15.35 -14.03
CA LEU A 287 -0.67 -14.75 -15.19
C LEU A 287 -0.20 -15.37 -16.51
N ASP A 288 0.94 -16.04 -16.51
CA ASP A 288 1.45 -16.71 -17.69
C ASP A 288 0.60 -17.95 -18.01
N GLY A 289 0.32 -18.16 -19.30
CA GLY A 289 -0.26 -19.42 -19.77
C GLY A 289 0.62 -20.64 -19.49
N LYS A 290 0.12 -21.81 -19.88
CA LYS A 290 0.96 -23.02 -19.92
C LYS A 290 1.97 -22.97 -21.06
#